data_AF-A0A9P0NIX3-F1
#
_entry.id   AF-A0A9P0NIX3-F1
#
_cell.length_a   1.000
_cell.length_b   1.000
_cell.length_c   1.000
_cell.angle_alpha   90.00
_cell.angle_beta   90.00
_cell.angle_gamma   90.00
#
_symmetry.space_group_name_H-M   'P 1'
#
loop_
_entity.id
_entity.type
_entity.pdbx_description
1 polymer ?
#
loop_
_entity_poly.entity_id
_entity_poly.type
_entity_poly.pdbx_seq_one_letter_code
_entity_poly.pdbx_strand_id
1 'polypeptide(L)'
;MRLTWSHKRYCRQRAQHSTTNPLEATTTLTRVFRTRQMNGMRALMALILTITANSVLSWTCPSDCICLSHTQILCNSGHLTFVPLRDLPKTVEHLSLTKNNLTYLPTDAFTGLRHLRKLTLDTNRIRRLDRFAFRGLSRLRELSIQHTPLESLDKFSLAGLQNVTAILLGYNQIKVIHEFAFAGSANIRLILLNNNPLHTVSANAFSGLTNVEHLIMPSGIQQLQPDSFNGLDSVGLLKLSFMDLASLKSHTFRGLSHVHVLSIQDSDLGVIRADAFSGLAHVGSLNLLNNKIDAMQSLTVTRDNHIRHFRFNGNHVLDSPRRGTFVGLASVASEGFTIIGNHFPCDCHLFRFLDGHPFGNWSRDLFTGKNYCISPLELNGQPIAVVDPMVIDKCLQTSVAAPPRTNADVTTTAVLIAAVIFASNGLFLHNLAV
;
A
#
# COMPACT_ATOMS: atom_id res chain seq x y z
N MET A 1 70.01 7.21 22.03
CA MET A 1 71.32 7.12 21.34
C MET A 1 71.05 7.40 19.86
N ARG A 2 71.81 8.23 19.11
CA ARG A 2 73.24 8.11 18.68
C ARG A 2 73.50 6.78 17.93
N LEU A 3 74.10 6.71 16.74
CA LEU A 3 74.60 7.65 15.69
C LEU A 3 74.47 6.90 14.30
N THR A 4 75.07 7.17 13.13
CA THR A 4 76.20 8.04 12.69
C THR A 4 76.15 8.36 11.18
N TRP A 5 76.06 9.66 10.83
CA TRP A 5 76.87 10.39 9.81
C TRP A 5 77.11 9.92 8.36
N SER A 6 77.10 10.93 7.46
CA SER A 6 78.23 11.25 6.55
C SER A 6 78.22 12.77 6.23
N HIS A 7 79.37 13.40 5.95
CA HIS A 7 79.46 14.87 5.77
C HIS A 7 80.59 15.38 4.85
N LYS A 8 80.27 16.45 4.10
CA LYS A 8 81.08 17.42 3.31
C LYS A 8 82.63 17.31 3.25
N ARG A 9 83.16 17.47 2.02
CA ARG A 9 84.32 18.30 1.58
C ARG A 9 84.35 18.30 0.03
N TYR A 10 84.84 19.30 -0.71
CA TYR A 10 85.24 20.70 -0.43
C TYR A 10 84.84 21.56 -1.69
N CYS A 11 85.38 22.71 -2.14
CA CYS A 11 86.54 23.57 -1.83
C CYS A 11 86.18 25.07 -2.14
N ARG A 12 87.07 25.86 -2.77
CA ARG A 12 86.92 27.26 -3.22
C ARG A 12 87.85 27.58 -4.40
N GLN A 13 87.54 28.57 -5.26
CA GLN A 13 88.31 29.84 -5.40
C GLN A 13 87.76 30.83 -6.47
N ARG A 14 88.20 32.10 -6.33
CA ARG A 14 88.24 33.32 -7.21
C ARG A 14 87.49 33.32 -8.57
N ALA A 15 86.76 34.34 -9.04
CA ALA A 15 86.71 35.82 -8.84
C ALA A 15 87.70 36.70 -9.64
N GLN A 16 87.17 37.58 -10.51
CA GLN A 16 87.85 38.78 -11.08
C GLN A 16 86.82 39.79 -11.66
N HIS A 17 87.24 41.05 -11.91
CA HIS A 17 86.38 42.20 -12.28
C HIS A 17 86.56 42.70 -13.72
N SER A 18 85.48 43.20 -14.33
CA SER A 18 85.41 44.36 -15.25
C SER A 18 83.92 44.68 -15.47
N THR A 19 83.32 45.88 -15.36
CA THR A 19 83.70 47.32 -15.34
C THR A 19 83.89 48.03 -16.70
N THR A 20 82.79 48.26 -17.41
CA THR A 20 82.63 49.42 -18.33
C THR A 20 81.21 50.00 -18.26
N ASN A 21 81.12 51.32 -18.10
CA ASN A 21 79.94 52.17 -18.32
C ASN A 21 80.51 53.50 -18.87
N PRO A 22 79.89 54.17 -19.85
CA PRO A 22 78.99 55.26 -19.46
C PRO A 22 77.77 55.52 -20.40
N LEU A 23 76.96 56.48 -19.95
CA LEU A 23 75.85 57.27 -20.53
C LEU A 23 75.75 57.32 -22.09
N GLU A 24 74.58 57.52 -22.73
CA GLU A 24 73.53 58.54 -22.52
C GLU A 24 72.10 58.10 -22.97
N ALA A 25 71.20 59.07 -23.24
CA ALA A 25 69.91 59.00 -23.95
C ALA A 25 68.67 58.50 -23.16
N THR A 26 68.12 59.41 -22.36
CA THR A 26 66.83 59.37 -21.67
C THR A 26 65.60 59.15 -22.58
N THR A 27 64.59 58.43 -22.05
CA THR A 27 63.14 58.54 -22.38
C THR A 27 62.65 58.50 -23.84
N THR A 28 62.04 57.37 -24.29
CA THR A 28 60.76 57.35 -25.07
C THR A 28 60.10 55.97 -25.33
N LEU A 29 60.26 54.94 -24.46
CA LEU A 29 59.80 53.57 -24.78
C LEU A 29 58.52 53.04 -24.07
N THR A 30 57.77 53.88 -23.33
CA THR A 30 56.58 53.45 -22.55
C THR A 30 55.22 53.77 -23.18
N ARG A 31 55.15 54.29 -24.42
CA ARG A 31 53.88 54.64 -25.10
C ARG A 31 53.46 53.77 -26.29
N VAL A 32 54.32 52.92 -26.85
CA VAL A 32 53.99 52.11 -28.05
C VAL A 32 53.49 50.70 -27.73
N PHE A 33 53.99 50.05 -26.67
CA PHE A 33 53.55 48.69 -26.32
C PHE A 33 52.15 48.61 -25.68
N ARG A 34 51.67 49.69 -25.05
CA ARG A 34 50.40 49.69 -24.31
C ARG A 34 49.15 49.66 -25.21
N THR A 35 49.26 50.06 -26.47
CA THR A 35 48.11 50.15 -27.41
C THR A 35 47.88 48.86 -28.20
N ARG A 36 48.93 48.14 -28.63
CA ARG A 36 48.75 46.83 -29.30
C ARG A 36 48.22 45.75 -28.36
N GLN A 37 48.70 45.70 -27.11
CA GLN A 37 48.31 44.65 -26.16
C GLN A 37 46.85 44.79 -25.67
N MET A 38 46.36 46.03 -25.51
CA MET A 38 44.94 46.28 -25.15
C MET A 38 43.96 45.92 -26.26
N ASN A 39 44.33 46.09 -27.54
CA ASN A 39 43.47 45.70 -28.66
C ASN A 39 43.43 44.17 -28.83
N GLY A 40 44.55 43.47 -28.60
CA GLY A 40 44.58 42.01 -28.56
C GLY A 40 43.69 41.42 -27.46
N MET A 41 43.77 41.95 -26.24
CA MET A 41 42.90 41.51 -25.14
C MET A 41 41.42 41.89 -25.35
N ARG A 42 41.12 43.04 -25.96
CA ARG A 42 39.73 43.38 -26.33
C ARG A 42 39.18 42.48 -27.42
N ALA A 43 39.98 42.13 -28.44
CA ALA A 43 39.56 41.17 -29.47
C ALA A 43 39.38 39.76 -28.89
N LEU A 44 40.28 39.30 -28.02
CA LEU A 44 40.16 37.98 -27.39
C LEU A 44 38.99 37.92 -26.41
N MET A 45 38.77 38.96 -25.59
CA MET A 45 37.60 39.03 -24.71
C MET A 45 36.30 39.20 -25.50
N ALA A 46 36.28 39.89 -26.64
CA ALA A 46 35.11 39.94 -27.52
C ALA A 46 34.84 38.59 -28.22
N LEU A 47 35.88 37.87 -28.61
CA LEU A 47 35.76 36.52 -29.17
C LEU A 47 35.30 35.51 -28.11
N ILE A 48 35.82 35.61 -26.89
CA ILE A 48 35.35 34.80 -25.75
C ILE A 48 33.91 35.19 -25.40
N LEU A 49 33.54 36.47 -25.39
CA LEU A 49 32.15 36.91 -25.15
C LEU A 49 31.19 36.43 -26.23
N THR A 50 31.59 36.41 -27.52
CA THR A 50 30.74 35.88 -28.60
C THR A 50 30.66 34.35 -28.61
N ILE A 51 31.70 33.65 -28.15
CA ILE A 51 31.69 32.19 -28.01
C ILE A 51 30.95 31.75 -26.72
N THR A 52 31.00 32.52 -25.62
CA THR A 52 30.24 32.22 -24.40
C THR A 52 28.80 32.74 -24.42
N ALA A 53 28.47 33.71 -25.28
CA ALA A 53 27.08 34.11 -25.51
C ALA A 53 26.29 33.02 -26.26
N ASN A 54 26.93 32.30 -27.19
CA ASN A 54 26.28 31.30 -28.05
C ASN A 54 26.41 29.85 -27.55
N SER A 55 26.27 29.63 -26.24
CA SER A 55 25.84 28.33 -25.71
C SER A 55 24.81 28.42 -24.58
N VAL A 56 24.10 29.55 -24.47
CA VAL A 56 22.73 29.50 -23.95
C VAL A 56 21.93 28.71 -24.99
N LEU A 57 21.58 27.46 -24.66
CA LEU A 57 20.56 26.72 -25.38
C LEU A 57 19.27 27.53 -25.26
N SER A 58 18.96 28.30 -26.31
CA SER A 58 17.82 29.20 -26.37
C SER A 58 16.54 28.38 -26.45
N TRP A 59 16.09 27.91 -25.29
CA TRP A 59 14.94 27.04 -25.20
C TRP A 59 13.68 27.77 -25.65
N THR A 60 13.21 27.38 -26.84
CA THR A 60 11.91 27.77 -27.37
C THR A 60 10.83 26.93 -26.71
N CYS A 61 9.74 27.57 -26.28
CA CYS A 61 8.56 26.85 -25.83
C CYS A 61 8.03 25.94 -26.96
N PRO A 62 7.66 24.68 -26.70
CA PRO A 62 7.08 23.81 -27.72
C PRO A 62 5.76 24.37 -28.25
N SER A 63 5.47 24.18 -29.55
CA SER A 63 4.29 24.72 -30.24
C SER A 63 2.95 24.34 -29.61
N ASP A 64 2.89 23.13 -29.02
CA ASP A 64 1.69 22.57 -28.38
C ASP A 64 1.54 22.99 -26.90
N CYS A 65 2.39 23.89 -26.41
CA CYS A 65 2.52 24.22 -25.00
C CYS A 65 2.54 25.73 -24.73
N ILE A 66 2.07 26.09 -23.53
CA ILE A 66 2.17 27.42 -22.93
C ILE A 66 3.20 27.31 -21.81
N CYS A 67 4.29 28.06 -21.93
CA CYS A 67 5.40 28.03 -20.98
C CYS A 67 5.34 29.25 -20.05
N LEU A 68 4.95 29.03 -18.80
CA LEU A 68 4.93 30.07 -17.77
C LEU A 68 6.34 30.33 -17.21
N SER A 69 7.22 29.33 -17.28
CA SER A 69 8.66 29.49 -17.05
C SER A 69 9.45 28.29 -17.62
N HIS A 70 10.78 28.33 -17.53
CA HIS A 70 11.68 27.18 -17.75
C HIS A 70 11.44 25.97 -16.82
N THR A 71 10.55 26.12 -15.82
CA THR A 71 10.19 25.08 -14.84
C THR A 71 8.70 24.72 -14.85
N GLN A 72 7.82 25.53 -15.47
CA GLN A 72 6.37 25.33 -15.45
C GLN A 72 5.77 25.44 -16.86
N ILE A 73 5.26 24.31 -17.35
CA ILE A 73 4.80 24.13 -18.73
C ILE A 73 3.41 23.49 -18.75
N LEU A 74 2.51 24.06 -19.54
CA LEU A 74 1.13 23.61 -19.72
C LEU A 74 0.92 23.24 -21.19
N CYS A 75 0.86 21.95 -21.51
CA CYS A 75 0.64 21.45 -22.86
C CYS A 75 -0.79 20.92 -22.98
N ASN A 76 -1.68 21.69 -23.61
CA ASN A 76 -3.13 21.41 -23.64
C ASN A 76 -3.76 21.70 -25.01
N SER A 77 -3.01 21.46 -26.09
CA SER A 77 -3.43 21.70 -27.48
C SER A 77 -4.56 20.76 -27.94
N GLY A 78 -4.75 19.61 -27.29
CA GLY A 78 -5.67 18.56 -27.73
C GLY A 78 -5.07 17.58 -28.73
N HIS A 79 -3.90 17.91 -29.31
CA HIS A 79 -3.29 17.15 -30.41
C HIS A 79 -2.25 16.13 -29.95
N LEU A 80 -1.65 16.28 -28.77
CA LEU A 80 -0.58 15.40 -28.30
C LEU A 80 -1.07 13.95 -28.11
N THR A 81 -0.45 13.02 -28.82
CA THR A 81 -0.65 11.56 -28.70
C THR A 81 0.47 10.83 -27.97
N PHE A 82 1.59 11.52 -27.73
CA PHE A 82 2.75 11.07 -26.96
C PHE A 82 3.34 12.25 -26.16
N VAL A 83 4.25 11.96 -25.22
CA VAL A 83 4.94 13.00 -24.42
C VAL A 83 6.09 13.62 -25.25
N PRO A 84 6.13 14.94 -25.49
CA PRO A 84 7.16 15.59 -26.32
C PRO A 84 8.52 15.73 -25.60
N LEU A 85 9.16 14.58 -25.34
CA LEU A 85 10.41 14.50 -24.55
C LEU A 85 11.63 15.17 -25.20
N ARG A 86 11.58 15.55 -26.48
CA ARG A 86 12.69 16.27 -27.13
C ARG A 86 12.64 17.76 -26.83
N ASP A 87 11.44 18.31 -26.77
CA ASP A 87 11.14 19.74 -26.76
C ASP A 87 10.95 20.27 -25.32
N LEU A 88 10.62 19.37 -24.38
CA LEU A 88 10.55 19.65 -22.95
C LEU A 88 11.97 19.81 -22.32
N PRO A 89 12.24 20.91 -21.60
CA PRO A 89 13.52 21.18 -20.97
C PRO A 89 13.73 20.27 -19.76
N LYS A 90 14.96 19.82 -19.53
CA LYS A 90 15.26 18.85 -18.44
C LYS A 90 15.19 19.45 -17.03
N THR A 91 15.02 20.78 -16.95
CA THR A 91 14.76 21.57 -15.74
C THR A 91 13.29 21.65 -15.35
N VAL A 92 12.36 21.11 -16.15
CA VAL A 92 10.92 21.19 -15.85
C VAL A 92 10.59 20.59 -14.47
N GLU A 93 9.86 21.34 -13.66
CA GLU A 93 9.40 20.93 -12.33
C GLU A 93 7.88 20.69 -12.30
N HIS A 94 7.10 21.47 -13.05
CA HIS A 94 5.65 21.33 -13.17
C HIS A 94 5.27 21.13 -14.64
N LEU A 95 4.67 19.98 -14.97
CA LEU A 95 4.20 19.65 -16.32
C LEU A 95 2.73 19.26 -16.29
N SER A 96 1.90 20.03 -16.98
CA SER A 96 0.55 19.60 -17.37
C SER A 96 0.57 19.12 -18.82
N LEU A 97 -0.04 17.96 -19.04
CA LEU A 97 -0.40 17.36 -20.33
C LEU A 97 -1.93 17.16 -20.39
N THR A 98 -2.68 18.00 -19.67
CA THR A 98 -4.13 17.92 -19.50
C THR A 98 -4.88 18.20 -20.82
N LYS A 99 -6.01 17.51 -21.05
CA LYS A 99 -6.85 17.66 -22.28
C LYS A 99 -6.07 17.37 -23.57
N ASN A 100 -5.46 16.19 -23.67
CA ASN A 100 -4.81 15.70 -24.90
C ASN A 100 -5.34 14.31 -25.30
N ASN A 101 -4.70 13.71 -26.30
CA ASN A 101 -5.08 12.43 -26.90
C ASN A 101 -4.07 11.31 -26.57
N LEU A 102 -3.42 11.36 -25.41
CA LEU A 102 -2.57 10.27 -24.92
C LEU A 102 -3.46 9.03 -24.69
N THR A 103 -3.11 7.87 -25.27
CA THR A 103 -3.94 6.64 -25.24
C THR A 103 -3.40 5.54 -24.32
N TYR A 104 -2.10 5.57 -24.04
CA TYR A 104 -1.41 4.77 -23.03
C TYR A 104 -0.14 5.52 -22.60
N LEU A 105 0.48 5.11 -21.49
CA LEU A 105 1.84 5.56 -21.14
C LEU A 105 2.80 4.37 -21.23
N PRO A 106 3.85 4.41 -22.08
CA PRO A 106 4.86 3.36 -22.16
C PRO A 106 5.78 3.34 -20.92
N THR A 107 6.55 2.27 -20.76
CA THR A 107 7.69 2.24 -19.83
C THR A 107 8.62 3.45 -20.08
N ASP A 108 9.10 4.09 -19.02
CA ASP A 108 9.98 5.27 -19.09
C ASP A 108 9.38 6.50 -19.83
N ALA A 109 8.06 6.66 -19.92
CA ALA A 109 7.35 7.73 -20.64
C ALA A 109 7.80 9.17 -20.32
N PHE A 110 8.47 9.39 -19.18
CA PHE A 110 8.97 10.70 -18.75
C PHE A 110 10.50 10.75 -18.59
N THR A 111 11.23 9.90 -19.33
CA THR A 111 12.68 9.78 -19.19
C THR A 111 13.42 11.11 -19.35
N GLY A 112 14.38 11.34 -18.46
CA GLY A 112 15.19 12.55 -18.41
C GLY A 112 14.56 13.73 -17.65
N LEU A 113 13.26 13.72 -17.34
CA LEU A 113 12.59 14.79 -16.58
C LEU A 113 12.83 14.67 -15.06
N ARG A 114 14.10 14.50 -14.66
CA ARG A 114 14.52 14.21 -13.26
C ARG A 114 14.20 15.32 -12.25
N HIS A 115 13.88 16.52 -12.75
CA HIS A 115 13.50 17.68 -11.94
C HIS A 115 12.01 17.75 -11.63
N LEU A 116 11.17 16.93 -12.28
CA LEU A 116 9.72 17.00 -12.19
C LEU A 116 9.23 16.73 -10.76
N ARG A 117 8.42 17.65 -10.25
CA ARG A 117 7.77 17.69 -8.93
C ARG A 117 6.25 17.49 -9.02
N LYS A 118 5.60 18.00 -10.06
CA LYS A 118 4.16 17.83 -10.33
C LYS A 118 3.92 17.39 -11.77
N LEU A 119 3.13 16.35 -11.95
CA LEU A 119 2.72 15.82 -13.25
C LEU A 119 1.20 15.67 -13.30
N THR A 120 0.56 16.31 -14.27
CA THR A 120 -0.89 16.29 -14.46
C THR A 120 -1.23 15.78 -15.86
N LEU A 121 -1.97 14.67 -15.92
CA LEU A 121 -2.33 13.93 -17.14
C LEU A 121 -3.85 13.86 -17.36
N ASP A 122 -4.61 14.69 -16.64
CA ASP A 122 -6.07 14.61 -16.58
C ASP A 122 -6.77 14.86 -17.93
N THR A 123 -7.98 14.34 -18.09
CA THR A 123 -8.79 14.49 -19.32
C THR A 123 -8.04 14.01 -20.57
N ASN A 124 -7.35 12.87 -20.47
CA ASN A 124 -6.74 12.18 -21.59
C ASN A 124 -7.53 10.91 -21.96
N ARG A 125 -7.04 10.15 -22.94
CA ARG A 125 -7.63 8.86 -23.37
C ARG A 125 -6.81 7.65 -22.90
N ILE A 126 -5.98 7.81 -21.86
CA ILE A 126 -5.06 6.78 -21.35
C ILE A 126 -5.88 5.60 -20.80
N ARG A 127 -5.84 4.46 -21.47
CA ARG A 127 -6.50 3.21 -21.03
C ARG A 127 -5.61 2.34 -20.16
N ARG A 128 -4.29 2.45 -20.32
CA ARG A 128 -3.29 1.55 -19.73
C ARG A 128 -1.99 2.28 -19.38
N LEU A 129 -1.36 1.82 -18.30
CA LEU A 129 -0.04 2.28 -17.83
C LEU A 129 0.92 1.10 -17.91
N ASP A 130 1.97 1.19 -18.74
CA ASP A 130 2.99 0.15 -18.77
C ASP A 130 3.80 0.09 -17.47
N ARG A 131 4.38 -1.09 -17.22
CA ARG A 131 5.32 -1.30 -16.11
C ARG A 131 6.37 -0.18 -16.06
N PHE A 132 6.57 0.42 -14.90
CA PHE A 132 7.58 1.46 -14.69
C PHE A 132 7.43 2.72 -15.58
N ALA A 133 6.22 3.08 -16.01
CA ALA A 133 5.97 4.26 -16.86
C ALA A 133 6.54 5.59 -16.29
N PHE A 134 6.59 5.71 -14.96
CA PHE A 134 7.05 6.91 -14.24
C PHE A 134 8.49 6.79 -13.70
N ARG A 135 9.26 5.78 -14.13
CA ARG A 135 10.63 5.53 -13.64
C ARG A 135 11.57 6.70 -13.96
N GLY A 136 12.45 6.99 -13.00
CA GLY A 136 13.41 8.10 -13.11
C GLY A 136 12.88 9.47 -12.68
N LEU A 137 11.59 9.61 -12.35
CA LEU A 137 10.99 10.83 -11.79
C LEU A 137 11.31 11.01 -10.29
N SER A 138 12.60 11.00 -9.94
CA SER A 138 13.09 10.94 -8.56
C SER A 138 12.73 12.12 -7.66
N ARG A 139 12.14 13.20 -8.20
CA ARG A 139 11.68 14.39 -7.44
C ARG A 139 10.16 14.57 -7.41
N LEU A 140 9.40 13.66 -8.05
CA LEU A 140 7.94 13.80 -8.17
C LEU A 140 7.29 13.71 -6.79
N ARG A 141 6.36 14.64 -6.51
CA ARG A 141 5.57 14.73 -5.27
C ARG A 141 4.08 14.49 -5.52
N GLU A 142 3.58 14.96 -6.66
CA GLU A 142 2.17 14.88 -7.02
C GLU A 142 2.01 14.32 -8.44
N LEU A 143 1.17 13.28 -8.56
CA LEU A 143 0.78 12.66 -9.83
C LEU A 143 -0.75 12.67 -9.93
N SER A 144 -1.28 13.29 -10.98
CA SER A 144 -2.71 13.30 -11.29
C SER A 144 -2.99 12.67 -12.64
N ILE A 145 -3.91 11.70 -12.67
CA ILE A 145 -4.42 11.02 -13.85
C ILE A 145 -5.93 10.84 -13.67
N GLN A 146 -6.70 11.93 -13.75
CA GLN A 146 -8.15 11.94 -13.52
C GLN A 146 -8.96 12.11 -14.82
N HIS A 147 -10.26 11.81 -14.77
CA HIS A 147 -11.20 11.99 -15.89
C HIS A 147 -10.72 11.33 -17.20
N THR A 148 -10.24 10.10 -17.08
CA THR A 148 -9.45 9.40 -18.11
C THR A 148 -9.89 7.92 -18.13
N PRO A 149 -9.94 7.21 -19.28
CA PRO A 149 -10.53 5.86 -19.34
C PRO A 149 -9.57 4.75 -18.88
N LEU A 150 -8.78 4.97 -17.82
CA LEU A 150 -7.80 4.00 -17.33
C LEU A 150 -8.52 2.77 -16.76
N GLU A 151 -8.25 1.59 -17.33
CA GLU A 151 -9.07 0.38 -17.13
C GLU A 151 -8.57 -0.50 -15.95
N SER A 152 -7.29 -0.40 -15.60
CA SER A 152 -6.62 -1.19 -14.56
C SER A 152 -5.43 -0.45 -13.94
N LEU A 153 -5.03 -0.87 -12.74
CA LEU A 153 -3.68 -0.60 -12.23
C LEU A 153 -2.84 -1.88 -12.38
N ASP A 154 -2.14 -1.98 -13.51
CA ASP A 154 -1.32 -3.14 -13.87
C ASP A 154 -0.12 -3.32 -12.92
N LYS A 155 0.42 -4.54 -12.89
CA LYS A 155 1.62 -4.91 -12.12
C LYS A 155 2.79 -3.96 -12.43
N PHE A 156 3.33 -3.33 -11.37
CA PHE A 156 4.38 -2.31 -11.43
C PHE A 156 4.05 -1.02 -12.24
N SER A 157 2.78 -0.72 -12.53
CA SER A 157 2.38 0.52 -13.25
C SER A 157 2.69 1.81 -12.48
N LEU A 158 2.61 1.77 -11.15
CA LEU A 158 2.90 2.89 -10.23
C LEU A 158 4.09 2.58 -9.30
N ALA A 159 4.98 1.68 -9.73
CA ALA A 159 6.17 1.27 -8.99
C ALA A 159 7.32 2.28 -9.10
N GLY A 160 8.13 2.35 -8.04
CA GLY A 160 9.33 3.20 -7.98
C GLY A 160 9.04 4.69 -7.83
N LEU A 161 7.83 5.09 -7.43
CA LEU A 161 7.43 6.47 -7.14
C LEU A 161 7.95 6.93 -5.76
N GLN A 162 9.26 6.74 -5.53
CA GLN A 162 9.94 6.82 -4.23
C GLN A 162 9.71 8.12 -3.44
N ASN A 163 9.37 9.23 -4.10
CA ASN A 163 9.18 10.54 -3.50
C ASN A 163 7.74 11.08 -3.61
N VAL A 164 6.83 10.37 -4.29
CA VAL A 164 5.44 10.85 -4.47
C VAL A 164 4.70 10.77 -3.15
N THR A 165 4.00 11.85 -2.79
CA THR A 165 3.17 11.96 -1.59
C THR A 165 1.69 11.86 -1.89
N ALA A 166 1.24 12.21 -3.11
CA ALA A 166 -0.15 12.14 -3.53
C ALA A 166 -0.32 11.57 -4.95
N ILE A 167 -1.24 10.62 -5.09
CA ILE A 167 -1.68 10.05 -6.37
C ILE A 167 -3.19 10.22 -6.52
N LEU A 168 -3.62 10.93 -7.58
CA LEU A 168 -5.01 11.21 -7.89
C LEU A 168 -5.46 10.38 -9.11
N LEU A 169 -6.33 9.41 -8.88
CA LEU A 169 -6.86 8.45 -9.87
C LEU A 169 -8.40 8.42 -9.89
N GLY A 170 -9.05 9.44 -9.30
CA GLY A 170 -10.51 9.52 -9.25
C GLY A 170 -11.12 9.84 -10.63
N TYR A 171 -12.34 9.35 -10.86
CA TYR A 171 -13.04 9.45 -12.16
C TYR A 171 -12.30 8.76 -13.32
N ASN A 172 -11.86 7.51 -13.11
CA ASN A 172 -11.35 6.65 -14.18
C ASN A 172 -12.31 5.46 -14.44
N GLN A 173 -11.81 4.37 -15.03
CA GLN A 173 -12.55 3.13 -15.29
C GLN A 173 -11.86 1.92 -14.65
N ILE A 174 -11.14 2.13 -13.55
CA ILE A 174 -10.26 1.12 -12.93
C ILE A 174 -11.11 -0.02 -12.35
N LYS A 175 -11.08 -1.19 -13.00
CA LYS A 175 -11.81 -2.40 -12.59
C LYS A 175 -11.02 -3.33 -11.70
N VAL A 176 -9.69 -3.30 -11.82
CA VAL A 176 -8.78 -4.20 -11.11
C VAL A 176 -7.53 -3.43 -10.64
N ILE A 177 -7.09 -3.71 -9.42
CA ILE A 177 -5.73 -3.39 -8.96
C ILE A 177 -4.95 -4.71 -8.89
N HIS A 178 -3.89 -4.81 -9.69
CA HIS A 178 -3.02 -5.99 -9.75
C HIS A 178 -1.97 -6.01 -8.65
N GLU A 179 -1.37 -7.17 -8.43
CA GLU A 179 -0.33 -7.38 -7.43
C GLU A 179 0.87 -6.45 -7.67
N PHE A 180 1.45 -5.90 -6.60
CA PHE A 180 2.65 -5.04 -6.66
C PHE A 180 2.51 -3.79 -7.55
N ALA A 181 1.29 -3.28 -7.77
CA ALA A 181 1.06 -2.07 -8.57
C ALA A 181 1.86 -0.85 -8.06
N PHE A 182 2.02 -0.72 -6.74
CA PHE A 182 2.69 0.38 -6.05
C PHE A 182 4.12 0.04 -5.52
N ALA A 183 4.76 -1.02 -6.04
CA ALA A 183 6.00 -1.53 -5.46
C ALA A 183 7.14 -0.48 -5.34
N GLY A 184 7.68 -0.30 -4.14
CA GLY A 184 8.77 0.64 -3.87
C GLY A 184 8.36 2.12 -3.82
N SER A 185 7.05 2.40 -3.71
CA SER A 185 6.48 3.76 -3.66
C SER A 185 6.10 4.18 -2.23
N ALA A 186 6.99 3.89 -1.26
CA ALA A 186 6.73 3.91 0.18
C ALA A 186 6.26 5.25 0.80
N ASN A 187 6.55 6.39 0.15
CA ASN A 187 6.27 7.73 0.70
C ASN A 187 4.89 8.31 0.34
N ILE A 188 4.01 7.54 -0.34
CA ILE A 188 2.67 8.00 -0.71
C ILE A 188 1.78 8.10 0.54
N ARG A 189 1.28 9.30 0.82
CA ARG A 189 0.36 9.60 1.93
C ARG A 189 -1.11 9.58 1.50
N LEU A 190 -1.41 10.05 0.28
CA LEU A 190 -2.76 10.11 -0.27
C LEU A 190 -2.87 9.28 -1.55
N ILE A 191 -3.79 8.32 -1.56
CA ILE A 191 -4.25 7.63 -2.77
C ILE A 191 -5.75 7.88 -2.90
N LEU A 192 -6.15 8.47 -4.03
CA LEU A 192 -7.53 8.85 -4.31
C LEU A 192 -8.06 8.05 -5.50
N LEU A 193 -8.99 7.12 -5.24
CA LEU A 193 -9.55 6.16 -6.22
C LEU A 193 -11.08 6.25 -6.36
N ASN A 194 -11.73 7.24 -5.76
CA ASN A 194 -13.19 7.39 -5.84
C ASN A 194 -13.72 7.52 -7.28
N ASN A 195 -14.97 7.12 -7.51
CA ASN A 195 -15.59 7.11 -8.83
C ASN A 195 -14.80 6.26 -9.85
N ASN A 196 -14.52 5.02 -9.46
CA ASN A 196 -14.02 3.94 -10.30
C ASN A 196 -14.87 2.68 -10.09
N PRO A 197 -15.20 1.90 -11.13
CA PRO A 197 -15.94 0.64 -11.03
C PRO A 197 -15.03 -0.51 -10.59
N LEU A 198 -14.40 -0.40 -9.40
CA LEU A 198 -13.38 -1.35 -8.94
C LEU A 198 -14.02 -2.66 -8.46
N HIS A 199 -14.04 -3.67 -9.33
CA HIS A 199 -14.56 -4.99 -9.00
C HIS A 199 -13.60 -5.82 -8.15
N THR A 200 -12.28 -5.72 -8.36
CA THR A 200 -11.30 -6.66 -7.79
C THR A 200 -10.02 -6.01 -7.26
N VAL A 201 -9.65 -6.38 -6.03
CA VAL A 201 -8.33 -6.12 -5.44
C VAL A 201 -7.54 -7.43 -5.39
N SER A 202 -6.38 -7.46 -6.03
CA SER A 202 -5.52 -8.66 -6.07
C SER A 202 -4.69 -8.83 -4.79
N ALA A 203 -4.19 -10.03 -4.52
CA ALA A 203 -3.24 -10.27 -3.45
C ALA A 203 -1.99 -9.38 -3.60
N ASN A 204 -1.50 -8.78 -2.52
CA ASN A 204 -0.35 -7.87 -2.50
C ASN A 204 -0.52 -6.62 -3.40
N ALA A 205 -1.75 -6.19 -3.72
CA ALA A 205 -2.02 -5.04 -4.57
C ALA A 205 -1.36 -3.75 -4.05
N PHE A 206 -1.43 -3.52 -2.74
CA PHE A 206 -0.90 -2.35 -2.04
C PHE A 206 0.53 -2.53 -1.51
N SER A 207 1.22 -3.61 -1.90
CA SER A 207 2.52 -3.98 -1.35
C SER A 207 3.62 -2.95 -1.64
N GLY A 208 4.30 -2.50 -0.58
CA GLY A 208 5.33 -1.47 -0.63
C GLY A 208 4.86 -0.06 -0.28
N LEU A 209 3.63 0.07 0.27
CA LEU A 209 3.07 1.31 0.79
C LEU A 209 3.19 1.32 2.32
N THR A 210 4.20 2.02 2.86
CA THR A 210 4.57 1.87 4.28
C THR A 210 4.00 2.95 5.20
N ASN A 211 3.40 4.03 4.67
CA ASN A 211 2.88 5.15 5.46
C ASN A 211 1.77 5.95 4.73
N VAL A 212 0.60 5.35 4.53
CA VAL A 212 -0.54 5.98 3.84
C VAL A 212 -1.45 6.68 4.86
N GLU A 213 -1.54 8.00 4.83
CA GLU A 213 -2.46 8.74 5.71
C GLU A 213 -3.93 8.50 5.30
N HIS A 214 -4.21 8.51 3.99
CA HIS A 214 -5.57 8.38 3.44
C HIS A 214 -5.59 7.49 2.18
N LEU A 215 -6.27 6.34 2.27
CA LEU A 215 -6.57 5.47 1.14
C LEU A 215 -8.08 5.57 0.80
N ILE A 216 -8.42 6.47 -0.11
CA ILE A 216 -9.81 6.74 -0.50
C ILE A 216 -10.23 5.75 -1.60
N MET A 217 -10.66 4.56 -1.16
CA MET A 217 -11.21 3.51 -2.01
C MET A 217 -12.56 3.93 -2.63
N PRO A 218 -12.92 3.41 -3.82
CA PRO A 218 -14.28 3.48 -4.32
C PRO A 218 -15.21 2.50 -3.58
N SER A 219 -16.52 2.72 -3.73
CA SER A 219 -17.57 1.77 -3.38
C SER A 219 -17.72 0.65 -4.43
N GLY A 220 -18.49 -0.40 -4.12
CA GLY A 220 -18.87 -1.42 -5.11
C GLY A 220 -17.87 -2.57 -5.31
N ILE A 221 -16.91 -2.77 -4.39
CA ILE A 221 -15.93 -3.86 -4.51
C ILE A 221 -16.62 -5.21 -4.34
N GLN A 222 -16.45 -6.10 -5.32
CA GLN A 222 -17.08 -7.43 -5.35
C GLN A 222 -16.12 -8.57 -5.01
N GLN A 223 -14.81 -8.36 -5.17
CA GLN A 223 -13.79 -9.37 -4.87
C GLN A 223 -12.58 -8.78 -4.17
N LEU A 224 -12.39 -9.19 -2.91
CA LEU A 224 -11.11 -9.15 -2.23
C LEU A 224 -10.47 -10.55 -2.31
N GLN A 225 -9.17 -10.60 -2.57
CA GLN A 225 -8.37 -11.82 -2.50
C GLN A 225 -7.81 -12.00 -1.07
N PRO A 226 -7.33 -13.20 -0.71
CA PRO A 226 -6.40 -13.35 0.41
C PRO A 226 -5.18 -12.43 0.22
N ASP A 227 -4.63 -11.91 1.31
CA ASP A 227 -3.45 -11.03 1.31
C ASP A 227 -3.62 -9.74 0.46
N SER A 228 -4.84 -9.28 0.16
CA SER A 228 -5.12 -8.09 -0.67
C SER A 228 -4.41 -6.82 -0.16
N PHE A 229 -4.33 -6.66 1.16
CA PHE A 229 -3.69 -5.51 1.82
C PHE A 229 -2.27 -5.85 2.35
N ASN A 230 -1.68 -6.97 1.94
CA ASN A 230 -0.35 -7.37 2.42
C ASN A 230 0.76 -6.43 1.91
N GLY A 231 1.60 -5.95 2.83
CA GLY A 231 2.60 -4.91 2.58
C GLY A 231 2.05 -3.49 2.49
N LEU A 232 0.84 -3.24 3.02
CA LEU A 232 0.31 -1.92 3.39
C LEU A 232 0.54 -1.72 4.89
N ASP A 233 1.79 -1.43 5.28
CA ASP A 233 2.25 -1.58 6.67
C ASP A 233 1.59 -0.57 7.62
N SER A 234 1.23 0.61 7.12
CA SER A 234 0.53 1.64 7.88
C SER A 234 -0.53 2.35 7.03
N VAL A 235 -1.77 2.40 7.54
CA VAL A 235 -2.86 3.18 6.95
C VAL A 235 -3.68 3.96 7.99
N GLY A 236 -3.84 5.27 7.79
CA GLY A 236 -4.57 6.16 8.68
C GLY A 236 -6.08 5.94 8.64
N LEU A 237 -6.67 5.96 7.44
CA LEU A 237 -8.06 5.57 7.21
C LEU A 237 -8.15 4.61 6.02
N LEU A 238 -8.64 3.39 6.29
CA LEU A 238 -9.14 2.46 5.29
C LEU A 238 -10.65 2.28 5.50
N LYS A 239 -11.45 2.91 4.63
CA LYS A 239 -12.89 2.72 4.56
C LYS A 239 -13.25 1.86 3.36
N LEU A 240 -14.05 0.82 3.60
CA LEU A 240 -14.68 -0.02 2.60
C LEU A 240 -16.20 0.09 2.79
N SER A 241 -16.94 0.34 1.71
CA SER A 241 -18.39 0.56 1.81
C SER A 241 -19.15 0.21 0.53
N PHE A 242 -20.39 -0.26 0.69
CA PHE A 242 -21.22 -0.79 -0.40
C PHE A 242 -20.48 -1.88 -1.20
N MET A 243 -19.79 -2.78 -0.49
CA MET A 243 -19.25 -4.00 -1.09
C MET A 243 -20.36 -5.03 -1.27
N ASP A 244 -20.18 -5.92 -2.23
CA ASP A 244 -21.09 -7.00 -2.59
C ASP A 244 -20.26 -8.29 -2.68
N LEU A 245 -19.96 -8.88 -1.52
CA LEU A 245 -19.05 -10.01 -1.39
C LEU A 245 -19.83 -11.29 -1.11
N ALA A 246 -19.67 -12.31 -1.97
CA ALA A 246 -20.12 -13.67 -1.64
C ALA A 246 -19.45 -14.26 -0.39
N SER A 247 -18.30 -13.70 0.04
CA SER A 247 -17.62 -14.03 1.29
C SER A 247 -16.40 -13.13 1.54
N LEU A 248 -16.16 -12.75 2.79
CA LEU A 248 -14.86 -12.26 3.23
C LEU A 248 -13.92 -13.47 3.46
N LYS A 249 -12.79 -13.49 2.74
CA LYS A 249 -11.87 -14.64 2.71
C LYS A 249 -10.82 -14.59 3.82
N SER A 250 -10.30 -15.76 4.18
CA SER A 250 -9.17 -15.91 5.10
C SER A 250 -7.98 -15.05 4.66
N HIS A 251 -7.31 -14.42 5.61
CA HIS A 251 -6.15 -13.55 5.41
C HIS A 251 -6.38 -12.32 4.50
N THR A 252 -7.62 -11.91 4.20
CA THR A 252 -7.88 -10.70 3.39
C THR A 252 -7.20 -9.45 3.97
N PHE A 253 -7.20 -9.27 5.29
CA PHE A 253 -6.61 -8.11 5.98
C PHE A 253 -5.19 -8.33 6.52
N ARG A 254 -4.52 -9.42 6.11
CA ARG A 254 -3.16 -9.75 6.56
C ARG A 254 -2.14 -8.70 6.09
N GLY A 255 -1.19 -8.34 6.95
CA GLY A 255 -0.09 -7.42 6.67
C GLY A 255 -0.40 -5.96 6.98
N LEU A 256 -1.67 -5.61 7.21
CA LEU A 256 -2.07 -4.33 7.80
C LEU A 256 -1.52 -4.23 9.23
N SER A 257 -0.34 -3.62 9.39
CA SER A 257 0.46 -3.74 10.63
C SER A 257 0.25 -2.59 11.62
N HIS A 258 -0.24 -1.44 11.13
CA HIS A 258 -0.71 -0.29 11.91
C HIS A 258 -1.91 0.35 11.21
N VAL A 259 -3.09 0.33 11.83
CA VAL A 259 -4.30 0.87 11.22
C VAL A 259 -5.00 1.81 12.18
N HIS A 260 -5.02 3.11 11.90
CA HIS A 260 -5.70 4.04 12.84
C HIS A 260 -7.23 3.85 12.80
N VAL A 261 -7.84 3.74 11.61
CA VAL A 261 -9.24 3.30 11.45
C VAL A 261 -9.40 2.33 10.28
N LEU A 262 -9.91 1.13 10.56
CA LEU A 262 -10.54 0.23 9.59
C LEU A 262 -12.06 0.33 9.77
N SER A 263 -12.77 0.66 8.69
CA SER A 263 -14.24 0.70 8.69
C SER A 263 -14.78 -0.06 7.48
N ILE A 264 -15.55 -1.11 7.75
CA ILE A 264 -16.33 -1.86 6.76
C ILE A 264 -17.81 -1.58 7.05
N GLN A 265 -18.50 -0.92 6.13
CA GLN A 265 -19.85 -0.45 6.40
C GLN A 265 -20.82 -0.57 5.22
N ASP A 266 -22.12 -0.66 5.53
CA ASP A 266 -23.21 -0.57 4.56
C ASP A 266 -23.02 -1.54 3.37
N SER A 267 -22.50 -2.75 3.65
CA SER A 267 -22.07 -3.74 2.65
C SER A 267 -22.70 -5.12 2.88
N ASP A 268 -22.75 -5.92 1.82
CA ASP A 268 -22.94 -7.37 1.94
C ASP A 268 -21.57 -8.05 2.01
N LEU A 269 -21.34 -8.79 3.09
CA LEU A 269 -20.07 -9.49 3.35
C LEU A 269 -20.17 -11.00 3.09
N GLY A 270 -21.38 -11.51 2.82
CA GLY A 270 -21.65 -12.92 2.68
C GLY A 270 -21.18 -13.71 3.89
N VAL A 271 -20.45 -14.81 3.66
CA VAL A 271 -19.82 -15.58 4.75
C VAL A 271 -18.47 -14.97 5.16
N ILE A 272 -18.33 -14.57 6.42
CA ILE A 272 -17.03 -14.26 7.02
C ILE A 272 -16.33 -15.57 7.35
N ARG A 273 -15.27 -15.90 6.61
CA ARG A 273 -14.48 -17.12 6.85
C ARG A 273 -13.51 -16.98 8.00
N ALA A 274 -13.10 -18.13 8.55
CA ALA A 274 -12.05 -18.19 9.55
C ALA A 274 -10.79 -17.46 9.07
N ASP A 275 -10.09 -16.82 10.01
CA ASP A 275 -8.83 -16.09 9.78
C ASP A 275 -8.90 -14.90 8.81
N ALA A 276 -10.10 -14.39 8.47
CA ALA A 276 -10.26 -13.22 7.61
C ALA A 276 -9.52 -11.96 8.10
N PHE A 277 -9.40 -11.81 9.42
CA PHE A 277 -8.69 -10.74 10.13
C PHE A 277 -7.35 -11.20 10.73
N SER A 278 -6.87 -12.40 10.40
CA SER A 278 -5.57 -12.91 10.87
C SER A 278 -4.43 -12.13 10.22
N GLY A 279 -3.42 -11.76 11.02
CA GLY A 279 -2.29 -10.93 10.58
C GLY A 279 -2.58 -9.43 10.44
N LEU A 280 -3.69 -8.93 10.98
CA LEU A 280 -3.99 -7.52 11.21
C LEU A 280 -3.41 -7.08 12.57
N ALA A 281 -2.71 -5.96 12.68
CA ALA A 281 -2.10 -5.48 13.93
C ALA A 281 -2.27 -3.97 14.18
N HIS A 282 -2.05 -3.57 15.44
CA HIS A 282 -2.11 -2.20 15.97
C HIS A 282 -3.29 -1.36 15.44
N VAL A 283 -4.52 -1.84 15.72
CA VAL A 283 -5.74 -1.19 15.23
C VAL A 283 -6.29 -0.15 16.20
N GLY A 284 -6.28 1.12 15.82
CA GLY A 284 -6.88 2.21 16.60
C GLY A 284 -8.40 2.09 16.70
N SER A 285 -9.08 1.68 15.63
CA SER A 285 -10.51 1.35 15.63
C SER A 285 -10.87 0.37 14.50
N LEU A 286 -11.46 -0.77 14.86
CA LEU A 286 -12.09 -1.71 13.92
C LEU A 286 -13.61 -1.53 13.98
N ASN A 287 -14.22 -1.21 12.84
CA ASN A 287 -15.65 -0.94 12.73
C ASN A 287 -16.26 -1.85 11.66
N LEU A 288 -17.25 -2.64 12.06
CA LEU A 288 -18.15 -3.42 11.22
C LEU A 288 -19.55 -2.84 11.46
N LEU A 289 -20.03 -1.99 10.55
CA LEU A 289 -21.24 -1.17 10.74
C LEU A 289 -22.30 -1.45 9.66
N ASN A 290 -23.55 -1.69 10.04
CA ASN A 290 -24.68 -1.79 9.10
C ASN A 290 -24.51 -2.86 7.97
N ASN A 291 -23.69 -3.90 8.18
CA ASN A 291 -23.43 -4.89 7.14
C ASN A 291 -24.44 -6.05 7.18
N LYS A 292 -24.74 -6.63 6.02
CA LYS A 292 -25.35 -7.97 5.92
C LYS A 292 -24.23 -9.02 6.03
N ILE A 293 -24.45 -10.03 6.85
CA ILE A 293 -23.52 -11.13 7.11
C ILE A 293 -24.32 -12.44 7.10
N ASP A 294 -24.09 -13.29 6.10
CA ASP A 294 -24.85 -14.54 5.95
C ASP A 294 -24.50 -15.53 7.06
N ALA A 295 -23.21 -15.69 7.35
CA ALA A 295 -22.70 -16.51 8.44
C ALA A 295 -21.30 -16.06 8.87
N MET A 296 -20.91 -16.42 10.09
CA MET A 296 -19.56 -16.19 10.63
C MET A 296 -18.93 -17.52 11.06
N GLN A 297 -17.89 -17.97 10.34
CA GLN A 297 -17.12 -19.16 10.73
C GLN A 297 -16.27 -18.85 11.97
N SER A 298 -15.48 -17.78 11.91
CA SER A 298 -14.80 -17.18 13.07
C SER A 298 -14.44 -15.73 12.81
N LEU A 299 -14.67 -14.88 13.81
CA LEU A 299 -14.17 -13.52 13.95
C LEU A 299 -13.10 -13.53 15.05
N THR A 300 -11.89 -13.89 14.67
CA THR A 300 -10.73 -13.94 15.56
C THR A 300 -10.19 -12.54 15.84
N VAL A 301 -10.33 -12.06 17.08
CA VAL A 301 -9.78 -10.79 17.58
C VAL A 301 -9.02 -11.05 18.88
N THR A 302 -7.71 -11.18 18.75
CA THR A 302 -6.73 -11.47 19.81
C THR A 302 -6.09 -10.21 20.37
N ARG A 303 -5.31 -10.36 21.44
CA ARG A 303 -4.47 -9.29 22.00
C ARG A 303 -3.42 -8.79 20.99
N ASP A 304 -2.92 -9.67 20.13
CA ASP A 304 -1.88 -9.35 19.14
C ASP A 304 -2.38 -8.37 18.06
N ASN A 305 -3.70 -8.34 17.82
CA ASN A 305 -4.34 -7.34 16.96
C ASN A 305 -4.29 -5.90 17.57
N HIS A 306 -4.03 -5.78 18.88
CA HIS A 306 -3.90 -4.51 19.62
C HIS A 306 -5.05 -3.51 19.40
N ILE A 307 -6.29 -4.03 19.30
CA ILE A 307 -7.47 -3.22 18.95
C ILE A 307 -7.91 -2.35 20.14
N ARG A 308 -7.86 -1.01 19.98
CA ARG A 308 -8.28 -0.07 21.04
C ARG A 308 -9.81 0.09 21.13
N HIS A 309 -10.47 0.16 19.97
CA HIS A 309 -11.92 0.27 19.87
C HIS A 309 -12.47 -0.74 18.86
N PHE A 310 -13.51 -1.47 19.24
CA PHE A 310 -14.20 -2.42 18.39
C PHE A 310 -15.69 -2.06 18.32
N ARG A 311 -16.23 -1.88 17.12
CA ARG A 311 -17.64 -1.60 16.90
C ARG A 311 -18.21 -2.64 15.94
N PHE A 312 -19.09 -3.50 16.43
CA PHE A 312 -19.90 -4.41 15.63
C PHE A 312 -21.34 -3.96 15.79
N ASN A 313 -21.77 -2.93 15.04
CA ASN A 313 -23.03 -2.25 15.31
C ASN A 313 -23.95 -2.21 14.08
N GLY A 314 -25.26 -2.38 14.28
CA GLY A 314 -26.24 -2.31 13.19
C GLY A 314 -26.19 -3.45 12.16
N ASN A 315 -25.37 -4.50 12.35
CA ASN A 315 -25.21 -5.56 11.37
C ASN A 315 -26.40 -6.54 11.41
N HIS A 316 -26.76 -7.08 10.25
CA HIS A 316 -27.81 -8.10 10.09
C HIS A 316 -27.14 -9.45 9.86
N VAL A 317 -27.17 -10.32 10.86
CA VAL A 317 -26.54 -11.66 10.84
C VAL A 317 -27.61 -12.71 10.61
N LEU A 318 -27.43 -13.59 9.61
CA LEU A 318 -28.47 -14.54 9.17
C LEU A 318 -28.35 -15.95 9.74
N ASP A 319 -27.13 -16.48 10.00
CA ASP A 319 -26.90 -17.69 10.81
C ASP A 319 -26.47 -17.34 12.24
N SER A 320 -26.98 -18.08 13.22
CA SER A 320 -26.70 -17.83 14.63
C SER A 320 -25.23 -18.09 14.97
N PRO A 321 -24.53 -17.17 15.68
CA PRO A 321 -23.16 -17.38 16.11
C PRO A 321 -23.06 -18.63 16.99
N ARG A 322 -22.05 -19.45 16.76
CA ARG A 322 -21.79 -20.71 17.47
C ARG A 322 -20.67 -20.49 18.49
N ARG A 323 -20.51 -21.42 19.44
CA ARG A 323 -19.35 -21.38 20.35
C ARG A 323 -18.06 -21.43 19.51
N GLY A 324 -17.15 -20.50 19.75
CA GLY A 324 -15.95 -20.31 18.91
C GLY A 324 -16.12 -19.37 17.72
N THR A 325 -17.30 -18.79 17.45
CA THR A 325 -17.45 -17.76 16.41
C THR A 325 -16.69 -16.49 16.78
N PHE A 326 -16.82 -15.97 18.00
CA PHE A 326 -16.02 -14.83 18.46
C PHE A 326 -14.85 -15.36 19.28
N VAL A 327 -13.64 -15.31 18.72
CA VAL A 327 -12.41 -15.78 19.39
C VAL A 327 -11.64 -14.60 19.93
N GLY A 328 -11.21 -14.67 21.19
CA GLY A 328 -10.34 -13.67 21.81
C GLY A 328 -11.04 -12.41 22.33
N LEU A 329 -12.25 -12.04 21.86
CA LEU A 329 -12.96 -10.81 22.29
C LEU A 329 -13.02 -10.64 23.81
N ALA A 330 -13.44 -11.67 24.56
CA ALA A 330 -13.49 -11.64 26.02
C ALA A 330 -12.13 -11.35 26.70
N SER A 331 -11.01 -11.53 26.00
CA SER A 331 -9.65 -11.28 26.49
C SER A 331 -9.08 -9.90 26.13
N VAL A 332 -9.77 -9.15 25.25
CA VAL A 332 -9.41 -7.79 24.79
C VAL A 332 -10.49 -6.73 25.07
N ALA A 333 -11.70 -7.14 25.48
CA ALA A 333 -12.83 -6.25 25.70
C ALA A 333 -12.49 -5.10 26.67
N SER A 334 -12.63 -3.88 26.18
CA SER A 334 -12.42 -2.63 26.91
C SER A 334 -13.67 -1.74 26.80
N GLU A 335 -13.66 -0.56 27.44
CA GLU A 335 -14.71 0.45 27.28
C GLU A 335 -14.95 0.86 25.80
N GLY A 336 -13.95 0.68 24.94
CA GLY A 336 -14.04 0.93 23.49
C GLY A 336 -14.78 -0.16 22.69
N PHE A 337 -15.31 -1.21 23.33
CA PHE A 337 -15.95 -2.35 22.67
C PHE A 337 -17.48 -2.23 22.72
N THR A 338 -18.11 -2.19 21.54
CA THR A 338 -19.57 -2.09 21.38
C THR A 338 -20.08 -3.12 20.39
N ILE A 339 -21.15 -3.82 20.78
CA ILE A 339 -21.90 -4.77 19.95
C ILE A 339 -23.39 -4.44 20.10
N ILE A 340 -23.87 -3.37 19.43
CA ILE A 340 -25.22 -2.81 19.63
C ILE A 340 -25.99 -2.57 18.32
N GLY A 341 -27.31 -2.70 18.37
CA GLY A 341 -28.21 -2.46 17.24
C GLY A 341 -28.18 -3.56 16.17
N ASN A 342 -27.50 -4.68 16.42
CA ASN A 342 -27.44 -5.79 15.46
C ASN A 342 -28.71 -6.64 15.53
N HIS A 343 -29.00 -7.33 14.43
CA HIS A 343 -30.10 -8.27 14.30
C HIS A 343 -29.55 -9.70 14.15
N PHE A 344 -30.02 -10.63 14.98
CA PHE A 344 -29.59 -12.04 15.02
C PHE A 344 -30.80 -13.00 15.00
N PRO A 345 -30.65 -14.28 14.61
CA PRO A 345 -31.70 -15.28 14.79
C PRO A 345 -31.89 -15.60 16.28
N CYS A 346 -33.10 -15.41 16.81
CA CYS A 346 -33.43 -15.68 18.21
C CYS A 346 -33.81 -17.15 18.43
N ASP A 347 -32.84 -18.02 18.14
CA ASP A 347 -32.99 -19.46 18.18
C ASP A 347 -32.16 -20.13 19.30
N CYS A 348 -32.27 -21.45 19.42
CA CYS A 348 -31.49 -22.19 20.40
C CYS A 348 -29.97 -22.16 20.15
N HIS A 349 -29.48 -21.79 18.97
CA HIS A 349 -28.05 -21.62 18.74
C HIS A 349 -27.54 -20.32 19.37
N LEU A 350 -28.23 -19.19 19.18
CA LEU A 350 -27.90 -17.92 19.82
C LEU A 350 -27.87 -18.04 21.36
N PHE A 351 -28.88 -18.65 21.97
CA PHE A 351 -28.95 -18.75 23.43
C PHE A 351 -27.86 -19.64 24.04
N ARG A 352 -27.47 -20.74 23.37
CA ARG A 352 -26.33 -21.61 23.76
C ARG A 352 -24.95 -20.98 23.51
N PHE A 353 -24.88 -19.99 22.63
CA PHE A 353 -23.70 -19.15 22.44
C PHE A 353 -23.59 -18.11 23.55
N LEU A 354 -24.67 -17.40 23.89
CA LEU A 354 -24.68 -16.40 24.97
C LEU A 354 -24.43 -16.99 26.37
N ASP A 355 -24.90 -18.22 26.59
CA ASP A 355 -24.58 -19.06 27.76
C ASP A 355 -23.07 -19.30 27.94
N GLY A 356 -22.27 -19.26 26.86
CA GLY A 356 -20.82 -19.39 26.92
C GLY A 356 -20.05 -18.13 27.34
N HIS A 357 -20.73 -17.08 27.85
CA HIS A 357 -20.17 -15.77 28.19
C HIS A 357 -19.16 -15.19 27.15
N PRO A 358 -19.48 -15.16 25.85
CA PRO A 358 -18.53 -14.94 24.75
C PRO A 358 -17.90 -13.55 24.71
N PHE A 359 -18.42 -12.60 25.48
CA PHE A 359 -18.00 -11.20 25.51
C PHE A 359 -17.32 -10.78 26.84
N GLY A 360 -17.02 -11.74 27.73
CA GLY A 360 -16.33 -11.46 29.00
C GLY A 360 -17.19 -10.63 29.95
N ASN A 361 -16.67 -9.47 30.38
CA ASN A 361 -17.35 -8.56 31.33
C ASN A 361 -18.62 -7.89 30.75
N TRP A 362 -18.90 -8.02 29.46
CA TRP A 362 -20.17 -7.59 28.87
C TRP A 362 -21.30 -8.51 29.36
N SER A 363 -22.17 -8.02 30.25
CA SER A 363 -23.31 -8.84 30.71
C SER A 363 -24.18 -9.27 29.54
N ARG A 364 -24.71 -10.49 29.63
CA ARG A 364 -25.76 -11.03 28.78
C ARG A 364 -26.90 -10.02 28.61
N ASP A 365 -27.28 -9.33 29.67
CA ASP A 365 -28.42 -8.38 29.68
C ASP A 365 -28.13 -7.11 28.88
N LEU A 366 -26.87 -6.65 28.83
CA LEU A 366 -26.48 -5.54 27.95
C LEU A 366 -26.52 -5.99 26.49
N PHE A 367 -26.09 -7.22 26.19
CA PHE A 367 -26.19 -7.75 24.84
C PHE A 367 -27.65 -7.92 24.40
N THR A 368 -28.48 -8.58 25.21
CA THR A 368 -29.88 -8.88 24.84
C THR A 368 -30.78 -7.64 24.87
N GLY A 369 -30.49 -6.67 25.74
CA GLY A 369 -31.20 -5.38 25.81
C GLY A 369 -30.74 -4.32 24.80
N LYS A 370 -29.71 -4.60 23.99
CA LYS A 370 -29.18 -3.68 22.96
C LYS A 370 -29.08 -4.28 21.55
N ASN A 371 -29.51 -5.53 21.36
CA ASN A 371 -29.59 -6.18 20.05
C ASN A 371 -30.96 -6.82 19.87
N TYR A 372 -31.31 -7.13 18.63
CA TYR A 372 -32.66 -7.45 18.21
C TYR A 372 -32.74 -8.83 17.51
N CYS A 373 -33.92 -9.40 17.48
CA CYS A 373 -34.21 -10.61 16.72
C CYS A 373 -34.48 -10.27 15.24
N ILE A 374 -33.97 -11.08 14.31
CA ILE A 374 -34.34 -11.04 12.87
C ILE A 374 -35.32 -12.16 12.49
N SER A 375 -35.31 -13.24 13.28
CA SER A 375 -36.16 -14.42 13.13
C SER A 375 -36.31 -15.11 14.50
N PRO A 376 -37.34 -15.96 14.72
CA PRO A 376 -38.48 -16.19 13.83
C PRO A 376 -39.35 -14.93 13.66
N LEU A 377 -40.29 -14.95 12.71
CA LEU A 377 -40.96 -13.75 12.20
C LEU A 377 -41.73 -12.98 13.30
N GLU A 378 -42.26 -13.70 14.27
CA GLU A 378 -43.03 -13.19 15.41
C GLU A 378 -42.19 -12.33 16.36
N LEU A 379 -40.87 -12.50 16.34
CA LEU A 379 -39.90 -11.73 17.13
C LEU A 379 -39.15 -10.68 16.31
N ASN A 380 -39.35 -10.59 14.98
CA ASN A 380 -38.57 -9.70 14.12
C ASN A 380 -38.63 -8.23 14.58
N GLY A 381 -37.46 -7.61 14.78
CA GLY A 381 -37.30 -6.25 15.32
C GLY A 381 -37.47 -6.11 16.84
N GLN A 382 -37.86 -7.16 17.56
CA GLN A 382 -37.97 -7.13 19.03
C GLN A 382 -36.59 -7.25 19.69
N PRO A 383 -36.35 -6.61 20.85
CA PRO A 383 -35.11 -6.81 21.61
C PRO A 383 -34.98 -8.27 22.06
N ILE A 384 -33.78 -8.86 21.99
CA ILE A 384 -33.56 -10.27 22.38
C ILE A 384 -33.96 -10.51 23.85
N ALA A 385 -33.94 -9.46 24.69
CA ALA A 385 -34.37 -9.50 26.08
C ALA A 385 -35.87 -9.78 26.30
N VAL A 386 -36.74 -9.71 25.28
CA VAL A 386 -38.17 -10.04 25.43
C VAL A 386 -38.49 -11.52 25.20
N VAL A 387 -37.51 -12.34 24.82
CA VAL A 387 -37.73 -13.77 24.56
C VAL A 387 -37.92 -14.52 25.88
N ASP A 388 -39.01 -15.30 25.95
CA ASP A 388 -39.46 -16.04 27.13
C ASP A 388 -38.34 -16.92 27.74
N PRO A 389 -37.99 -16.71 29.03
CA PRO A 389 -37.05 -17.57 29.77
C PRO A 389 -37.37 -19.06 29.67
N MET A 390 -38.63 -19.47 29.62
CA MET A 390 -39.00 -20.89 29.52
C MET A 390 -38.60 -21.51 28.16
N VAL A 391 -38.59 -20.71 27.09
CA VAL A 391 -38.10 -21.12 25.77
C VAL A 391 -36.57 -21.21 25.79
N ILE A 392 -35.90 -20.27 26.44
CA ILE A 392 -34.45 -20.23 26.62
C ILE A 392 -33.98 -21.46 27.42
N ASP A 393 -34.62 -21.78 28.54
CA ASP A 393 -34.28 -22.94 29.37
C ASP A 393 -34.44 -24.26 28.60
N LYS A 394 -35.51 -24.40 27.81
CA LYS A 394 -35.74 -25.56 26.94
C LYS A 394 -34.65 -25.70 25.87
N CYS A 395 -34.15 -24.58 25.32
CA CYS A 395 -33.00 -24.57 24.42
C CYS A 395 -31.70 -25.03 25.10
N LEU A 396 -31.51 -24.75 26.39
CA LEU A 396 -30.31 -25.16 27.15
C LEU A 396 -30.39 -26.63 27.59
N GLN A 397 -31.50 -27.06 28.19
CA GLN A 397 -31.72 -28.43 28.68
C GLN A 397 -31.52 -29.50 27.59
N THR A 398 -31.92 -29.20 26.35
CA THR A 398 -31.76 -30.10 25.19
C THR A 398 -30.30 -30.41 24.82
N SER A 399 -29.31 -29.74 25.42
CA SER A 399 -27.88 -30.06 25.25
C SER A 399 -27.32 -31.07 26.27
N VAL A 400 -28.07 -31.39 27.32
CA VAL A 400 -27.62 -32.28 28.42
C VAL A 400 -27.87 -33.77 28.11
N ALA A 401 -28.72 -34.07 27.12
CA ALA A 401 -29.13 -35.41 26.72
C ALA A 401 -28.05 -36.18 25.90
N ALA A 402 -26.84 -36.29 26.43
CA ALA A 402 -25.97 -37.40 26.07
C ALA A 402 -26.61 -38.70 26.57
N PRO A 403 -26.64 -39.80 25.78
CA PRO A 403 -27.17 -41.07 26.28
C PRO A 403 -26.33 -41.55 27.47
N PRO A 404 -26.95 -42.13 28.51
CA PRO A 404 -26.19 -42.67 29.63
C PRO A 404 -25.24 -43.74 29.13
N ARG A 405 -23.96 -43.65 29.52
CA ARG A 405 -23.01 -44.75 29.31
C ARG A 405 -23.49 -45.92 30.16
N THR A 406 -24.10 -46.90 29.51
CA THR A 406 -24.40 -48.19 30.14
C THR A 406 -23.08 -48.87 30.47
N ASN A 407 -22.83 -49.13 31.76
CA ASN A 407 -21.70 -49.95 32.18
C ASN A 407 -21.92 -51.37 31.68
N ALA A 408 -21.27 -51.72 30.58
CA ALA A 408 -21.14 -53.09 30.11
C ALA A 408 -19.84 -53.67 30.71
N ASP A 409 -19.95 -54.26 31.90
CA ASP A 409 -18.87 -55.09 32.45
C ASP A 409 -18.65 -56.31 31.56
N VAL A 410 -17.51 -56.33 30.85
CA VAL A 410 -16.90 -57.57 30.36
C VAL A 410 -15.45 -57.55 30.80
N THR A 411 -15.20 -58.19 31.95
CA THR A 411 -13.86 -58.59 32.35
C THR A 411 -13.42 -59.83 31.57
N THR A 412 -12.12 -60.14 31.61
CA THR A 412 -11.41 -61.10 30.74
C THR A 412 -11.25 -60.63 29.28
N THR A 413 -10.10 -60.79 28.62
CA THR A 413 -8.81 -61.40 29.03
C THR A 413 -7.64 -60.48 28.70
N ALA A 414 -6.59 -60.52 29.52
CA ALA A 414 -5.25 -60.06 29.16
C ALA A 414 -4.32 -61.27 29.10
N VAL A 415 -3.55 -61.41 28.01
CA VAL A 415 -2.32 -62.23 27.82
C VAL A 415 -1.97 -62.22 26.30
N LEU A 416 -0.71 -62.55 25.94
CA LEU A 416 -0.10 -62.47 24.59
C LEU A 416 0.10 -61.02 24.09
N ILE A 417 1.17 -60.30 24.46
CA ILE A 417 2.63 -60.55 24.37
C ILE A 417 3.20 -60.30 22.96
N ALA A 418 4.28 -59.51 22.95
CA ALA A 418 5.02 -58.93 21.85
C ALA A 418 5.42 -59.85 20.69
N ALA A 419 5.35 -59.29 19.47
CA ALA A 419 6.12 -59.71 18.31
C ALA A 419 6.33 -58.51 17.34
N VAL A 420 7.27 -57.63 17.66
CA VAL A 420 7.77 -56.57 16.75
C VAL A 420 9.31 -56.58 16.82
N ILE A 421 9.96 -56.28 15.68
CA ILE A 421 11.41 -56.29 15.42
C ILE A 421 11.99 -57.70 15.08
N PHE A 422 12.81 -57.74 14.02
CA PHE A 422 13.66 -58.84 13.50
C PHE A 422 13.03 -60.09 12.83
N ALA A 423 12.79 -59.99 11.51
CA ALA A 423 13.28 -60.91 10.46
C ALA A 423 12.83 -60.39 9.06
N SER A 424 13.59 -59.57 8.33
CA SER A 424 14.77 -59.90 7.50
C SER A 424 14.49 -60.69 6.20
N ASN A 425 14.63 -59.98 5.08
CA ASN A 425 15.18 -60.46 3.79
C ASN A 425 14.59 -61.72 3.13
N GLY A 426 13.52 -61.51 2.36
CA GLY A 426 13.53 -61.68 0.89
C GLY A 426 13.93 -63.02 0.26
N LEU A 427 13.00 -63.57 -0.54
CA LEU A 427 13.30 -64.45 -1.67
C LEU A 427 12.18 -64.34 -2.72
N PHE A 428 12.51 -63.77 -3.89
CA PHE A 428 11.63 -63.74 -5.07
C PHE A 428 12.46 -64.02 -6.33
N LEU A 429 12.43 -65.27 -6.76
CA LEU A 429 12.89 -65.82 -8.03
C LEU A 429 11.81 -66.86 -8.43
N HIS A 430 11.50 -67.14 -9.70
CA HIS A 430 12.16 -66.78 -10.95
C HIS A 430 11.10 -66.71 -12.08
N ASN A 431 11.37 -65.97 -13.15
CA ASN A 431 11.25 -66.37 -14.57
C ASN A 431 11.54 -65.13 -15.44
N LEU A 432 12.60 -65.13 -16.27
CA LEU A 432 12.65 -65.66 -17.64
C LEU A 432 11.70 -64.90 -18.61
N ALA A 433 12.08 -64.43 -19.79
CA ALA A 433 13.35 -64.11 -20.48
C ALA A 433 13.01 -64.05 -21.98
N VAL A 434 13.10 -62.87 -22.60
CA VAL A 434 13.42 -62.55 -24.01
C VAL A 434 13.69 -61.05 -24.05
#